data_AF-A0A2E3MNT9-F1
#
_entry.id   AF-A0A2E3MNT9-F1
#
_cell.length_a   1.000
_cell.length_b   1.000
_cell.length_c   1.000
_cell.angle_alpha   90.00
_cell.angle_beta   90.00
_cell.angle_gamma   90.00
#
_symmetry.space_group_name_H-M   'P 1'
#
loop_
_entity.id
_entity.type
_entity.pdbx_description
1 polymer ?
#
loop_
_entity_poly.entity_id
_entity_poly.type
_entity_poly.pdbx_seq_one_letter_code
_entity_poly.pdbx_strand_id
1 'polypeptide(L)'
;MATIPSNNRSALLLMLRKWNLGAYLLIVLYSVACAPLLWILAQRLWRSEHYQFFPIAILGAGYLAYTQLGDPNAMIPGARLLRNVATLVVLLLTAVAVVLESPWLVAAVALLALLCFIYVVGGLLLVRRWLPAWVVLALAVPLPLGIDLQLILILQRIATRWASGCLDLLGYRHLVRGVVIEVPGHSFLIEEACSGINSLFAALTCALFYAMLLRSGVLRTLALLVLTTLWVVAANAVRVALVTIAGSQWDLPLTEGVGHAAVGFVLFAFVLVMVLSTDRLLLFLVPRSEAIWQSGWSQARRLFPEFVLRRLAPTSDASVTTEPSRPVVRPAAYLLGSPITWISLASLTGLVLLQASDFLLARSAALPPDLLASSDSQLLPAEWNGWRLTNSEQIQRKANNVNGMLSRTWTYVRGPLSVVVSIDGPFVGWHNL
;
A
#
# COMPACT_ATOMS: atom_id res chain seq x y z
N MET A 1 -3.51 -25.82 16.88
CA MET A 1 -4.47 -26.40 15.92
C MET A 1 -5.70 -25.51 15.88
N ALA A 2 -5.89 -24.74 14.81
CA ALA A 2 -7.12 -24.00 14.60
C ALA A 2 -8.14 -24.97 14.00
N THR A 3 -9.21 -25.26 14.75
CA THR A 3 -10.37 -25.97 14.24
C THR A 3 -10.99 -25.13 13.13
N ILE A 4 -10.83 -25.58 11.88
CA ILE A 4 -11.49 -25.00 10.70
C ILE A 4 -13.00 -25.12 10.95
N PRO A 5 -13.77 -24.01 11.09
CA PRO A 5 -15.20 -24.12 11.27
C PRO A 5 -15.85 -24.71 10.01
N SER A 6 -16.93 -25.45 10.24
CA SER A 6 -17.81 -26.06 9.25
C SER A 6 -18.09 -25.16 8.03
N ASN A 7 -17.47 -25.54 6.92
CA ASN A 7 -17.78 -25.19 5.53
C ASN A 7 -17.98 -23.69 5.20
N ASN A 8 -16.92 -22.87 5.25
CA ASN A 8 -16.91 -21.47 4.78
C ASN A 8 -17.48 -21.27 3.36
N ARG A 9 -17.42 -22.28 2.48
CA ARG A 9 -18.06 -22.24 1.15
C ARG A 9 -19.57 -22.09 1.26
N SER A 10 -20.20 -22.87 2.13
CA SER A 10 -21.64 -22.80 2.39
C SER A 10 -22.03 -21.46 3.01
N ALA A 11 -21.21 -20.93 3.91
CA ALA A 11 -21.40 -19.62 4.52
C ALA A 11 -21.35 -18.48 3.48
N LEU A 12 -20.38 -18.51 2.56
CA LEU A 12 -20.26 -17.54 1.48
C LEU A 12 -21.47 -17.60 0.53
N LEU A 13 -21.87 -18.80 0.11
CA LEU A 13 -23.05 -19.00 -0.75
C LEU A 13 -24.34 -18.53 -0.07
N LEU A 14 -24.50 -18.79 1.22
CA LEU A 14 -25.64 -18.30 2.01
C LEU A 14 -25.64 -16.77 2.10
N MET A 15 -24.47 -16.13 2.27
CA MET A 15 -24.38 -14.66 2.25
C MET A 15 -24.78 -14.07 0.90
N LEU A 16 -24.27 -14.63 -0.20
CA LEU A 16 -24.60 -14.17 -1.56
C LEU A 16 -26.08 -14.39 -1.89
N ARG A 17 -26.64 -15.56 -1.52
CA ARG A 17 -28.05 -15.88 -1.77
C ARG A 17 -29.02 -15.01 -0.97
N LYS A 18 -28.59 -14.43 0.14
CA LYS A 18 -29.40 -13.52 0.97
C LYS A 18 -29.61 -12.15 0.31
N TRP A 19 -28.97 -11.83 -0.81
CA TRP A 19 -29.01 -10.51 -1.44
C TRP A 19 -29.99 -10.39 -2.60
N ASN A 20 -30.59 -9.21 -2.74
CA ASN A 20 -31.51 -8.89 -3.82
C ASN A 20 -30.74 -8.22 -4.99
N LEU A 21 -31.34 -8.24 -6.18
CA LEU A 21 -30.78 -7.68 -7.42
C LEU A 21 -30.25 -6.23 -7.26
N GLY A 22 -30.96 -5.39 -6.51
CA GLY A 22 -30.55 -3.99 -6.26
C GLY A 22 -29.24 -3.85 -5.49
N ALA A 23 -28.92 -4.77 -4.57
CA ALA A 23 -27.63 -4.74 -3.85
C ALA A 23 -26.47 -5.06 -4.80
N TYR A 24 -26.67 -6.04 -5.69
CA TYR A 24 -25.72 -6.35 -6.74
C TYR A 24 -25.55 -5.17 -7.71
N LEU A 25 -26.64 -4.52 -8.10
CA LEU A 25 -26.59 -3.34 -8.97
C LEU A 25 -25.79 -2.19 -8.34
N LEU A 26 -25.99 -1.88 -7.05
CA LEU A 26 -25.21 -0.87 -6.35
C LEU A 26 -23.72 -1.19 -6.31
N ILE A 27 -23.36 -2.46 -6.05
CA ILE A 27 -21.96 -2.90 -6.03
C ILE A 27 -21.34 -2.78 -7.42
N VAL A 28 -22.07 -3.19 -8.46
CA VAL A 28 -21.60 -3.08 -9.85
C VAL A 28 -21.41 -1.61 -10.21
N LEU A 29 -22.40 -0.74 -9.95
CA LEU A 29 -22.30 0.69 -10.26
C LEU A 29 -21.17 1.37 -9.49
N TYR A 30 -21.01 1.07 -8.21
CA TYR A 30 -19.89 1.59 -7.41
C TYR A 30 -18.55 1.14 -7.97
N SER A 31 -18.44 -0.15 -8.34
CA SER A 31 -17.22 -0.71 -8.92
C SER A 31 -16.89 -0.06 -10.26
N VAL A 32 -17.89 0.13 -11.13
CA VAL A 32 -17.70 0.81 -12.43
C VAL A 32 -17.30 2.27 -12.24
N ALA A 33 -17.90 3.00 -11.29
CA ALA A 33 -17.53 4.38 -10.98
C ALA A 33 -16.10 4.52 -10.44
N CYS A 34 -15.56 3.51 -9.77
CA CYS A 34 -14.19 3.54 -9.27
C CYS A 34 -13.16 2.95 -10.26
N ALA A 35 -13.61 2.07 -11.17
CA ALA A 35 -12.73 1.23 -11.99
C ALA A 35 -11.70 2.01 -12.83
N PRO A 36 -12.04 3.10 -13.54
CA PRO A 36 -11.06 3.83 -14.35
C PRO A 36 -9.89 4.38 -13.52
N LEU A 37 -10.20 5.01 -12.38
CA LEU A 37 -9.19 5.60 -11.50
C LEU A 37 -8.39 4.53 -10.74
N LEU A 38 -9.05 3.44 -10.31
CA LEU A 38 -8.34 2.29 -9.73
C LEU A 38 -7.44 1.57 -10.75
N TRP A 39 -7.82 1.55 -12.02
CA TRP A 39 -7.00 1.00 -13.09
C TRP A 39 -5.74 1.83 -13.31
N ILE A 40 -5.88 3.17 -13.36
CA ILE A 40 -4.73 4.09 -13.41
C ILE A 40 -3.81 3.87 -12.20
N LEU A 41 -4.39 3.74 -11.00
CA LEU A 41 -3.59 3.44 -9.81
C LEU A 41 -2.89 2.09 -9.93
N ALA A 42 -3.58 1.03 -10.35
CA ALA A 42 -2.98 -0.30 -10.49
C ALA A 42 -1.79 -0.30 -11.46
N GLN A 43 -1.89 0.43 -12.58
CA GLN A 43 -0.76 0.62 -13.50
C GLN A 43 0.41 1.35 -12.84
N ARG A 44 0.14 2.37 -12.01
CA ARG A 44 1.17 3.10 -11.25
C ARG A 44 1.83 2.20 -10.21
N LEU A 45 1.06 1.39 -9.49
CA LEU A 45 1.58 0.43 -8.51
C LEU A 45 2.45 -0.64 -9.18
N TRP A 46 2.05 -1.12 -10.36
CA TRP A 46 2.83 -2.11 -11.12
C TRP A 46 4.21 -1.58 -11.55
N ARG A 47 4.28 -0.29 -11.90
CA ARG A 47 5.51 0.39 -12.28
C ARG A 47 6.35 0.85 -11.08
N SER A 48 5.77 0.89 -9.89
CA SER A 48 6.45 1.29 -8.66
C SER A 48 7.00 0.05 -7.97
N GLU A 49 8.31 -0.19 -8.08
CA GLU A 49 8.97 -1.38 -7.54
C GLU A 49 8.58 -1.70 -6.09
N HIS A 50 8.47 -0.66 -5.24
CA HIS A 50 8.13 -0.83 -3.83
C HIS A 50 6.67 -1.17 -3.55
N TYR A 51 5.76 -1.05 -4.53
CA TYR A 51 4.36 -1.45 -4.43
C TYR A 51 4.00 -2.71 -5.21
N GLN A 52 4.94 -3.35 -5.92
CA GLN A 52 4.65 -4.56 -6.71
C GLN A 52 4.07 -5.73 -5.89
N PHE A 53 4.14 -5.66 -4.55
CA PHE A 53 3.49 -6.61 -3.64
C PHE A 53 1.96 -6.50 -3.59
N PHE A 54 1.35 -5.43 -4.14
CA PHE A 54 -0.08 -5.17 -4.01
C PHE A 54 -1.00 -6.33 -4.46
N PRO A 55 -0.69 -7.15 -5.51
CA PRO A 55 -1.54 -8.28 -5.87
C PRO A 55 -1.54 -9.34 -4.78
N ILE A 56 -0.39 -9.58 -4.15
CA ILE A 56 -0.25 -10.51 -3.02
C ILE A 56 -1.03 -9.98 -1.81
N ALA A 57 -1.00 -8.67 -1.56
CA ALA A 57 -1.80 -8.05 -0.50
C ALA A 57 -3.31 -8.25 -0.72
N ILE A 58 -3.80 -8.07 -1.96
CA ILE A 58 -5.20 -8.29 -2.32
C ILE A 58 -5.59 -9.76 -2.11
N LEU A 59 -4.77 -10.70 -2.61
CA LEU A 59 -5.01 -12.14 -2.45
C LEU A 59 -4.97 -12.56 -0.97
N GLY A 60 -4.01 -12.04 -0.21
CA GLY A 60 -3.88 -12.28 1.22
C GLY A 60 -5.06 -11.73 2.02
N ALA A 61 -5.52 -10.52 1.71
CA ALA A 61 -6.73 -9.95 2.29
C ALA A 61 -7.96 -10.81 1.98
N GLY A 62 -8.13 -11.25 0.72
CA GLY A 62 -9.21 -12.16 0.34
C GLY A 62 -9.17 -13.49 1.09
N TYR A 63 -7.98 -14.08 1.25
CA TYR A 63 -7.78 -15.29 2.03
C TYR A 63 -8.11 -15.10 3.52
N LEU A 64 -7.68 -13.99 4.13
CA LEU A 64 -8.03 -13.66 5.51
C LEU A 64 -9.54 -13.45 5.69
N ALA A 65 -10.20 -12.75 4.76
CA ALA A 65 -11.63 -12.55 4.80
C ALA A 65 -12.39 -13.88 4.69
N TYR A 66 -11.96 -14.76 3.78
CA TYR A 66 -12.55 -16.09 3.57
C TYR A 66 -12.37 -17.00 4.80
N THR A 67 -11.17 -17.05 5.37
CA THR A 67 -10.87 -17.89 6.54
C THR A 67 -11.55 -17.39 7.82
N GLN A 68 -11.85 -16.10 7.91
CA GLN A 68 -12.42 -15.47 9.10
C GLN A 68 -13.91 -15.13 8.99
N LEU A 69 -14.61 -15.59 7.94
CA LEU A 69 -16.03 -15.32 7.71
C LEU A 69 -16.91 -15.73 8.90
N GLY A 70 -16.66 -16.92 9.45
CA GLY A 70 -17.47 -17.55 10.52
C GLY A 70 -18.93 -17.76 10.11
N ASP A 71 -19.82 -18.00 11.08
CA ASP A 71 -21.25 -18.25 10.81
C ASP A 71 -21.98 -16.96 10.35
N PRO A 72 -22.59 -16.94 9.14
CA PRO A 72 -23.41 -15.83 8.65
C PRO A 72 -24.73 -15.61 9.39
N ASN A 73 -25.24 -16.60 10.11
CA ASN A 73 -26.51 -16.46 10.84
C ASN A 73 -26.35 -15.68 12.15
N ALA A 74 -25.13 -15.63 12.69
CA ALA A 74 -24.79 -14.80 13.85
C ALA A 74 -24.62 -13.31 13.51
N MET A 75 -24.68 -12.94 12.23
CA MET A 75 -24.44 -11.57 11.77
C MET A 75 -25.70 -10.70 11.90
N ILE A 76 -25.54 -9.53 12.51
CA ILE A 76 -26.62 -8.55 12.68
C ILE A 76 -26.21 -7.28 11.93
N PRO A 77 -27.03 -6.76 11.01
CA PRO A 77 -26.74 -5.52 10.30
C PRO A 77 -26.47 -4.36 11.29
N GLY A 78 -25.56 -3.46 10.93
CA GLY A 78 -25.26 -2.28 11.73
C GLY A 78 -26.47 -1.38 11.98
N ALA A 79 -26.35 -0.48 12.96
CA ALA A 79 -27.40 0.48 13.31
C ALA A 79 -27.81 1.34 12.10
N ARG A 80 -29.12 1.49 11.87
CA ARG A 80 -29.70 2.12 10.67
C ARG A 80 -29.17 3.54 10.42
N LEU A 81 -29.12 4.39 11.45
CA LEU A 81 -28.61 5.75 11.32
C LEU A 81 -27.15 5.77 10.85
N LEU A 82 -26.29 4.98 11.52
CA LEU A 82 -24.87 4.95 11.18
C LEU A 82 -24.61 4.38 9.78
N ARG A 83 -25.40 3.40 9.34
CA ARG A 83 -25.34 2.88 7.96
C ARG A 83 -25.67 3.95 6.93
N ASN A 84 -26.74 4.71 7.15
CA ASN A 84 -27.17 5.77 6.22
C ASN A 84 -26.14 6.89 6.15
N VAL A 85 -25.65 7.36 7.31
CA VAL A 85 -24.61 8.39 7.39
C VAL A 85 -23.32 7.91 6.71
N ALA A 86 -22.86 6.70 7.02
CA ALA A 86 -21.66 6.15 6.41
C ALA A 86 -21.79 6.00 4.89
N THR A 87 -22.96 5.59 4.40
CA THR A 87 -23.23 5.48 2.96
C THR A 87 -23.23 6.85 2.28
N LEU A 88 -23.87 7.85 2.87
CA LEU A 88 -23.87 9.23 2.36
C LEU A 88 -22.44 9.80 2.29
N VAL A 89 -21.66 9.61 3.36
CA VAL A 89 -20.27 10.07 3.43
C VAL A 89 -19.43 9.38 2.36
N VAL A 90 -19.57 8.07 2.16
CA VAL A 90 -18.86 7.33 1.10
C VAL A 90 -19.23 7.88 -0.27
N LEU A 91 -20.52 8.06 -0.58
CA LEU A 91 -20.95 8.59 -1.87
C LEU A 91 -20.41 10.00 -2.14
N LEU A 92 -20.46 10.88 -1.14
CA LEU A 92 -19.94 12.24 -1.25
C LEU A 92 -18.43 12.22 -1.51
N LEU A 93 -17.68 11.43 -0.74
CA LEU A 93 -16.24 11.32 -0.93
C LEU A 93 -15.88 10.66 -2.27
N THR A 94 -16.67 9.69 -2.74
CA THR A 94 -16.48 9.11 -4.07
C THR A 94 -16.72 10.17 -5.15
N ALA A 95 -17.76 10.98 -5.04
CA ALA A 95 -18.02 12.06 -5.98
C ALA A 95 -16.87 13.08 -5.99
N VAL A 96 -16.38 13.48 -4.82
CA VAL A 96 -15.19 14.36 -4.69
C VAL A 96 -13.97 13.71 -5.33
N ALA A 97 -13.71 12.43 -5.08
CA ALA A 97 -12.57 11.72 -5.63
C ALA A 97 -12.59 11.61 -7.15
N VAL A 98 -13.78 11.41 -7.73
CA VAL A 98 -13.99 11.36 -9.18
C VAL A 98 -13.85 12.75 -9.79
N VAL A 99 -14.47 13.78 -9.21
CA VAL A 99 -14.38 15.16 -9.70
C VAL A 99 -12.96 15.72 -9.63
N LEU A 100 -12.18 15.34 -8.61
CA LEU A 100 -10.76 15.68 -8.50
C LEU A 100 -9.85 14.79 -9.37
N GLU A 101 -10.40 13.80 -10.07
CA GLU A 101 -9.68 12.79 -10.85
C GLU A 101 -8.50 12.17 -10.10
N SER A 102 -8.66 11.94 -8.79
CA SER A 102 -7.56 11.52 -7.91
C SER A 102 -7.58 9.99 -7.72
N PRO A 103 -6.61 9.23 -8.31
CA PRO A 103 -6.55 7.78 -8.16
C PRO A 103 -6.31 7.35 -6.71
N TRP A 104 -5.51 8.13 -5.98
CA TRP A 104 -5.22 7.87 -4.57
C TRP A 104 -6.47 8.03 -3.71
N LEU A 105 -7.21 9.14 -3.89
CA LEU A 105 -8.41 9.40 -3.10
C LEU A 105 -9.50 8.36 -3.38
N VAL A 106 -9.68 7.94 -4.63
CA VAL A 106 -10.60 6.84 -4.96
C VAL A 106 -10.23 5.55 -4.24
N ALA A 107 -8.95 5.20 -4.17
CA ALA A 107 -8.52 3.99 -3.46
C ALA A 107 -8.76 4.07 -1.95
N ALA A 108 -8.46 5.22 -1.33
CA ALA A 108 -8.75 5.47 0.09
C ALA A 108 -10.26 5.39 0.38
N VAL A 109 -11.08 6.01 -0.47
CA VAL A 109 -12.53 5.96 -0.36
C VAL A 109 -13.08 4.56 -0.65
N ALA A 110 -12.50 3.79 -1.57
CA ALA A 110 -12.87 2.40 -1.82
C ALA A 110 -12.58 1.49 -0.63
N LEU A 111 -11.47 1.69 0.09
CA LEU A 111 -11.22 1.01 1.37
C LEU A 111 -12.26 1.37 2.42
N LEU A 112 -12.60 2.65 2.54
CA LEU A 112 -13.64 3.11 3.47
C LEU A 112 -15.02 2.54 3.09
N ALA A 113 -15.34 2.52 1.80
CA ALA A 113 -16.56 1.93 1.25
C ALA A 113 -16.64 0.44 1.55
N LEU A 114 -15.52 -0.29 1.42
CA LEU A 114 -15.43 -1.70 1.80
C LEU A 114 -15.73 -1.89 3.30
N LEU A 115 -15.15 -1.06 4.18
CA LEU A 115 -15.43 -1.13 5.62
C LEU A 115 -16.89 -0.80 5.96
N CYS A 116 -17.44 0.24 5.33
CA CYS A 116 -18.86 0.61 5.44
C CYS A 116 -19.76 -0.53 4.97
N PHE A 117 -19.43 -1.13 3.84
CA PHE A 117 -20.14 -2.26 3.27
C PHE A 117 -20.12 -3.47 4.21
N ILE A 118 -18.97 -3.81 4.80
CA ILE A 118 -18.82 -4.86 5.81
C ILE A 118 -19.72 -4.58 7.02
N TYR A 119 -19.74 -3.35 7.51
CA TYR A 119 -20.59 -2.92 8.64
C TYR A 119 -22.09 -2.98 8.30
N VAL A 120 -22.48 -2.57 7.09
CA VAL A 120 -23.87 -2.65 6.61
C VAL A 120 -24.36 -4.09 6.58
N VAL A 121 -23.52 -5.03 6.11
CA VAL A 121 -23.89 -6.44 5.93
C VAL A 121 -23.92 -7.20 7.24
N GLY A 122 -22.85 -7.12 8.04
CA GLY A 122 -22.68 -7.99 9.21
C GLY A 122 -22.40 -7.26 10.52
N GLY A 123 -22.55 -5.94 10.54
CA GLY A 123 -22.37 -5.12 11.73
C GLY A 123 -20.96 -5.18 12.30
N LEU A 124 -20.84 -4.86 13.58
CA LEU A 124 -19.55 -4.79 14.25
C LEU A 124 -18.86 -6.16 14.36
N LEU A 125 -19.63 -7.25 14.37
CA LEU A 125 -19.09 -8.61 14.39
C LEU A 125 -18.28 -8.90 13.12
N LEU A 126 -18.86 -8.63 11.95
CA LEU A 126 -18.16 -8.87 10.68
C LEU A 126 -17.00 -7.90 10.50
N VAL A 127 -17.15 -6.64 10.91
CA VAL A 127 -16.04 -5.66 10.93
C VAL A 127 -14.88 -6.21 11.75
N ARG A 128 -15.10 -6.70 12.97
CA ARG A 128 -14.02 -7.27 13.81
C ARG A 128 -13.37 -8.50 13.17
N ARG A 129 -14.16 -9.36 12.50
CA ARG A 129 -13.66 -10.56 11.81
C ARG A 129 -12.82 -10.23 10.58
N TRP A 130 -13.22 -9.21 9.82
CA TRP A 130 -12.55 -8.82 8.57
C TRP A 130 -11.60 -7.65 8.71
N LEU A 131 -11.49 -7.03 9.89
CA LEU A 131 -10.50 -6.00 10.18
C LEU A 131 -9.07 -6.43 9.81
N PRO A 132 -8.62 -7.67 10.10
CA PRO A 132 -7.30 -8.12 9.67
C PRO A 132 -7.11 -8.11 8.15
N ALA A 133 -8.13 -8.54 7.40
CA ALA A 133 -8.12 -8.52 5.94
C ALA A 133 -8.09 -7.09 5.40
N TRP A 134 -8.91 -6.21 5.99
CA TRP A 134 -8.96 -4.80 5.63
C TRP A 134 -7.63 -4.08 5.88
N VAL A 135 -6.97 -4.37 7.01
CA VAL A 135 -5.65 -3.80 7.35
C VAL A 135 -4.57 -4.25 6.37
N VAL A 136 -4.54 -5.53 5.97
CA VAL A 136 -3.60 -6.02 4.96
C VAL A 136 -3.87 -5.37 3.60
N LEU A 137 -5.14 -5.24 3.22
CA LEU A 137 -5.52 -4.54 1.98
C LEU A 137 -5.13 -3.06 2.01
N ALA A 138 -5.20 -2.42 3.18
CA ALA A 138 -4.83 -1.01 3.34
C ALA A 138 -3.36 -0.73 3.02
N LEU A 139 -2.46 -1.72 3.17
CA LEU A 139 -1.06 -1.58 2.76
C LEU A 139 -0.88 -1.46 1.24
N ALA A 140 -1.85 -1.94 0.44
CA ALA A 140 -1.81 -1.79 -1.02
C ALA A 140 -2.14 -0.36 -1.48
N VAL A 141 -2.71 0.48 -0.61
CA VAL A 141 -2.98 1.88 -0.92
C VAL A 141 -1.77 2.71 -0.53
N PRO A 142 -1.20 3.50 -1.46
CA PRO A 142 -0.02 4.28 -1.16
C PRO A 142 -0.21 5.24 0.00
N LEU A 143 0.86 5.49 0.75
CA LEU A 143 0.83 6.56 1.75
C LEU A 143 0.64 7.92 1.05
N PRO A 144 -0.13 8.85 1.65
CA PRO A 144 -0.30 10.19 1.10
C PRO A 144 1.03 10.96 1.09
N LEU A 145 1.13 11.97 0.23
CA LEU A 145 2.23 12.95 0.23
C LEU A 145 3.64 12.34 0.03
N GLY A 146 3.74 11.16 -0.57
CA GLY A 146 5.03 10.52 -0.86
C GLY A 146 5.83 10.12 0.39
N ILE A 147 5.18 9.96 1.55
CA ILE A 147 5.83 9.61 2.82
C ILE A 147 6.57 8.26 2.73
N ASP A 148 6.07 7.35 1.90
CA ASP A 148 6.71 6.08 1.56
C ASP A 148 8.08 6.27 0.89
N LEU A 149 8.19 7.20 -0.06
CA LEU A 149 9.47 7.52 -0.72
C LEU A 149 10.45 8.16 0.27
N GLN A 150 9.98 9.05 1.15
CA GLN A 150 10.81 9.63 2.19
C GLN A 150 11.34 8.57 3.16
N LEU A 151 10.48 7.62 3.57
CA LEU A 151 10.87 6.50 4.41
C LEU A 151 11.91 5.61 3.72
N ILE A 152 11.72 5.29 2.44
CA ILE A 152 12.70 4.54 1.64
C ILE A 152 14.07 5.25 1.65
N LEU A 153 14.12 6.56 1.39
CA LEU A 153 15.37 7.34 1.37
C LEU A 153 16.05 7.40 2.74
N ILE A 154 15.28 7.44 3.83
CA ILE A 154 15.82 7.37 5.19
C ILE A 154 16.44 6.00 5.44
N LEU A 155 15.73 4.93 5.10
CA LEU A 155 16.20 3.56 5.31
C LEU A 155 17.40 3.22 4.42
N GLN A 156 17.45 3.75 3.19
CA GLN A 156 18.61 3.64 2.31
C GLN A 156 19.85 4.27 2.96
N ARG A 157 19.74 5.49 3.48
CA ARG A 157 20.86 6.15 4.19
C ARG A 157 21.33 5.35 5.40
N ILE A 158 20.42 4.73 6.16
CA ILE A 158 20.78 3.86 7.28
C ILE A 158 21.52 2.62 6.78
N ALA A 159 20.98 1.94 5.77
CA ALA A 159 21.60 0.76 5.18
C ALA A 159 22.99 1.06 4.59
N THR A 160 23.18 2.22 3.95
CA THR A 160 24.49 2.69 3.46
C THR A 160 25.51 2.80 4.58
N ARG A 161 25.13 3.41 5.71
CA ARG A 161 26.02 3.55 6.88
C ARG A 161 26.38 2.20 7.48
N TRP A 162 25.43 1.27 7.53
CA TRP A 162 25.68 -0.07 8.02
C TRP A 162 26.57 -0.87 7.09
N ALA A 163 26.36 -0.74 5.77
CA ALA A 163 27.22 -1.33 4.76
C ALA A 163 28.66 -0.80 4.85
N SER A 164 28.81 0.52 5.08
CA SER A 164 30.11 1.14 5.34
C SER A 164 30.81 0.54 6.55
N GLY A 165 30.10 0.37 7.67
CA GLY A 165 30.65 -0.34 8.83
C GLY A 165 31.06 -1.78 8.52
N CYS A 166 30.31 -2.51 7.69
CA CYS A 166 30.72 -3.84 7.23
C CYS A 166 32.00 -3.81 6.38
N LEU A 167 32.13 -2.84 5.48
CA LEU A 167 33.31 -2.67 4.64
C LEU A 167 34.55 -2.29 5.47
N ASP A 168 34.40 -1.41 6.47
CA ASP A 168 35.45 -1.04 7.41
C ASP A 168 35.95 -2.26 8.21
N LEU A 169 35.02 -3.07 8.73
CA LEU A 169 35.34 -4.31 9.45
C LEU A 169 36.10 -5.32 8.58
N LEU A 170 35.85 -5.30 7.26
CA LEU A 170 36.51 -6.17 6.29
C LEU A 170 37.80 -5.54 5.71
N GLY A 171 38.16 -4.31 6.11
CA GLY A 171 39.39 -3.64 5.69
C GLY A 171 39.35 -2.97 4.31
N TYR A 172 38.17 -2.70 3.76
CA TYR A 172 38.01 -2.06 2.45
C TYR A 172 38.00 -0.54 2.57
N ARG A 173 38.90 0.12 1.83
CA ARG A 173 38.93 1.59 1.74
C ARG A 173 37.79 2.08 0.87
N HIS A 174 36.92 2.90 1.45
CA HIS A 174 35.77 3.45 0.75
C HIS A 174 35.39 4.84 1.31
N LEU A 175 34.62 5.59 0.54
CA LEU A 175 34.05 6.88 0.94
C LEU A 175 32.54 6.85 0.74
N VAL A 176 31.78 7.35 1.73
CA VAL A 176 30.32 7.44 1.64
C VAL A 176 29.91 8.87 1.30
N ARG A 177 29.16 9.04 0.21
CA ARG A 177 28.50 10.31 -0.16
C ARG A 177 27.00 10.11 -0.28
N GLY A 178 26.26 10.44 0.77
CA GLY A 178 24.80 10.24 0.79
C GLY A 178 24.42 8.76 0.73
N VAL A 179 23.91 8.32 -0.43
CA VAL A 179 23.60 6.91 -0.75
C VAL A 179 24.57 6.35 -1.80
N VAL A 180 25.78 6.88 -1.89
CA VAL A 180 26.81 6.38 -2.81
C VAL A 180 28.00 5.88 -2.02
N ILE A 181 28.52 4.71 -2.39
CA ILE A 181 29.80 4.19 -1.87
C ILE A 181 30.82 4.26 -2.99
N GLU A 182 31.84 5.07 -2.78
CA GLU A 182 32.98 5.25 -3.68
C GLU A 182 34.16 4.38 -3.20
N VAL A 183 34.73 3.62 -4.11
CA VAL A 183 35.91 2.76 -3.92
C VAL A 183 36.93 3.17 -5.01
N PRO A 184 38.25 2.99 -4.84
CA PRO A 184 39.20 3.36 -5.89
C PRO A 184 38.81 2.76 -7.26
N GLY A 185 38.58 3.64 -8.24
CA GLY A 185 38.19 3.25 -9.60
C GLY A 185 36.70 2.99 -9.85
N HIS A 186 35.85 2.91 -8.81
CA HIS A 186 34.43 2.58 -8.96
C HIS A 186 33.52 3.38 -8.01
N SER A 187 32.35 3.78 -8.50
CA SER A 187 31.28 4.37 -7.68
C SER A 187 30.04 3.50 -7.76
N PHE A 188 29.53 3.06 -6.61
CA PHE A 188 28.33 2.24 -6.53
C PHE A 188 27.17 3.07 -6.01
N LEU A 189 26.24 3.42 -6.91
CA LEU A 189 25.00 4.10 -6.56
C LEU A 189 24.04 3.09 -5.93
N ILE A 190 23.60 3.38 -4.71
CA ILE A 190 22.79 2.44 -3.94
C ILE A 190 21.36 2.36 -4.47
N GLU A 191 20.84 3.36 -5.19
CA GLU A 191 19.49 3.30 -5.79
C GLU A 191 19.33 2.13 -6.76
N GLU A 192 20.34 1.84 -7.59
CA GLU A 192 20.35 0.68 -8.50
C GLU A 192 20.58 -0.62 -7.72
N ALA A 193 21.40 -0.58 -6.67
CA ALA A 193 21.68 -1.73 -5.80
C ALA A 193 20.57 -2.04 -4.74
N CYS A 194 19.55 -1.19 -4.57
CA CYS A 194 18.59 -1.24 -3.44
C CYS A 194 17.14 -1.61 -3.79
N SER A 195 16.92 -2.36 -4.86
CA SER A 195 15.65 -3.08 -5.04
C SER A 195 15.22 -3.90 -3.80
N GLY A 196 16.15 -4.22 -2.89
CA GLY A 196 15.88 -4.82 -1.58
C GLY A 196 15.10 -3.94 -0.59
N ILE A 197 15.32 -2.62 -0.55
CA ILE A 197 14.49 -1.71 0.28
C ILE A 197 13.12 -1.51 -0.38
N ASN A 198 13.01 -1.60 -1.70
CA ASN A 198 11.71 -1.69 -2.36
C ASN A 198 10.93 -2.94 -1.90
N SER A 199 11.64 -3.99 -1.47
CA SER A 199 11.04 -5.19 -0.86
C SER A 199 10.65 -5.04 0.62
N LEU A 200 10.91 -3.88 1.25
CA LEU A 200 10.50 -3.61 2.64
C LEU A 200 8.99 -3.75 2.82
N PHE A 201 8.22 -3.09 1.96
CA PHE A 201 6.75 -3.11 2.06
C PHE A 201 6.20 -4.51 1.78
N ALA A 202 6.85 -5.27 0.89
CA ALA A 202 6.53 -6.68 0.68
C ALA A 202 6.78 -7.52 1.95
N ALA A 203 7.95 -7.37 2.59
CA ALA A 203 8.28 -8.08 3.82
C ALA A 203 7.35 -7.70 4.98
N LEU A 204 7.05 -6.40 5.15
CA LEU A 204 6.09 -5.91 6.14
C LEU A 204 4.68 -6.44 5.88
N THR A 205 4.25 -6.50 4.62
CA THR A 205 2.95 -7.08 4.24
C THR A 205 2.90 -8.56 4.57
N CYS A 206 3.95 -9.33 4.26
CA CYS A 206 4.05 -10.74 4.62
C CYS A 206 4.03 -10.95 6.14
N ALA A 207 4.79 -10.16 6.89
CA ALA A 207 4.83 -10.21 8.35
C ALA A 207 3.46 -9.87 8.98
N LEU A 208 2.80 -8.84 8.45
CA LEU A 208 1.47 -8.43 8.90
C LEU A 208 0.42 -9.49 8.57
N PHE A 209 0.40 -10.00 7.33
CA PHE A 209 -0.47 -11.09 6.92
C PHE A 209 -0.29 -12.31 7.82
N TYR A 210 0.96 -12.71 8.08
CA TYR A 210 1.28 -13.82 8.97
C TYR A 210 0.78 -13.60 10.40
N ALA A 211 1.07 -12.43 10.99
CA ALA A 211 0.61 -12.08 12.33
C ALA A 211 -0.92 -12.06 12.44
N MET A 212 -1.59 -11.53 11.41
CA MET A 212 -3.05 -11.49 11.30
C MET A 212 -3.66 -12.88 11.13
N LEU A 213 -3.03 -13.75 10.34
CA LEU A 213 -3.45 -15.14 10.15
C LEU A 213 -3.38 -15.92 11.47
N LEU A 214 -2.34 -15.68 12.28
CA LEU A 214 -2.17 -16.30 13.59
C LEU A 214 -2.97 -15.62 14.72
N ARG A 215 -3.68 -14.53 14.43
CA ARG A 215 -4.35 -13.67 15.41
C ARG A 215 -3.42 -13.25 16.55
N SER A 216 -2.22 -12.83 16.20
CA SER A 216 -1.25 -12.29 17.15
C SER A 216 -1.78 -11.00 17.78
N GLY A 217 -1.51 -10.81 19.07
CA GLY A 217 -1.88 -9.58 19.77
C GLY A 217 -1.16 -8.36 19.21
N VAL A 218 -1.77 -7.17 19.34
CA VAL A 218 -1.30 -5.92 18.72
C VAL A 218 0.17 -5.63 19.02
N LEU A 219 0.59 -5.74 20.28
CA LEU A 219 1.98 -5.48 20.70
C LEU A 219 2.99 -6.40 20.01
N ARG A 220 2.67 -7.69 19.89
CA ARG A 220 3.53 -8.65 19.20
C ARG A 220 3.58 -8.36 17.70
N THR A 221 2.45 -8.02 17.09
CA THR A 221 2.41 -7.61 15.69
C THR A 221 3.29 -6.40 15.45
N LEU A 222 3.18 -5.35 16.29
CA LEU A 222 4.02 -4.16 16.19
C LEU A 222 5.51 -4.49 16.38
N ALA A 223 5.86 -5.29 17.39
CA ALA A 223 7.24 -5.73 17.61
C ALA A 223 7.78 -6.50 16.40
N LEU A 224 6.99 -7.41 15.83
CA LEU A 224 7.35 -8.17 14.64
C LEU A 224 7.59 -7.25 13.44
N LEU A 225 6.74 -6.24 13.21
CA LEU A 225 6.92 -5.29 12.12
C LEU A 225 8.19 -4.45 12.29
N VAL A 226 8.47 -3.94 13.49
CA VAL A 226 9.70 -3.19 13.78
C VAL A 226 10.94 -4.04 13.53
N LEU A 227 10.95 -5.28 14.04
CA LEU A 227 12.05 -6.22 13.81
C LEU A 227 12.15 -6.65 12.34
N THR A 228 11.04 -6.70 11.61
CA THR A 228 11.04 -6.95 10.16
C THR A 228 11.74 -5.81 9.42
N THR A 229 11.45 -4.55 9.75
CA THR A 229 12.19 -3.40 9.20
C THR A 229 13.68 -3.49 9.50
N LEU A 230 14.05 -3.88 10.72
CA LEU A 230 15.44 -4.07 11.13
C LEU A 230 16.14 -5.14 10.27
N TRP A 231 15.51 -6.30 10.07
CA TRP A 231 16.05 -7.37 9.23
C TRP A 231 16.20 -6.95 7.77
N VAL A 232 15.25 -6.19 7.23
CA VAL A 232 15.34 -5.65 5.86
C VAL A 232 16.53 -4.70 5.73
N VAL A 233 16.71 -3.77 6.67
CA VAL A 233 17.84 -2.83 6.66
C VAL A 233 19.18 -3.58 6.77
N ALA A 234 19.26 -4.58 7.67
CA ALA A 234 20.46 -5.40 7.84
C ALA A 234 20.78 -6.20 6.57
N ALA A 235 19.79 -6.89 5.99
CA ALA A 235 19.98 -7.66 4.77
C ALA A 235 20.40 -6.75 3.60
N ASN A 236 19.84 -5.55 3.51
CA ASN A 236 20.21 -4.59 2.49
C ASN A 236 21.62 -4.01 2.70
N ALA A 237 22.04 -3.78 3.94
CA ALA A 237 23.41 -3.38 4.25
C ALA A 237 24.43 -4.45 3.81
N VAL A 238 24.14 -5.72 4.12
CA VAL A 238 24.96 -6.86 3.68
C VAL A 238 24.99 -6.94 2.15
N ARG A 239 23.85 -6.75 1.48
CA ARG A 239 23.78 -6.71 0.02
C ARG A 239 24.71 -5.66 -0.57
N VAL A 240 24.61 -4.43 -0.09
CA VAL A 240 25.39 -3.30 -0.59
C VAL A 240 26.88 -3.60 -0.40
N ALA A 241 27.29 -4.06 0.80
CA ALA A 241 28.68 -4.44 1.04
C ALA A 241 29.16 -5.56 0.10
N LEU A 242 28.35 -6.61 -0.11
CA LEU A 242 28.69 -7.72 -1.02
C LEU A 242 28.83 -7.25 -2.46
N VAL A 243 27.92 -6.42 -2.96
CA VAL A 243 27.98 -5.86 -4.32
C VAL A 243 29.22 -4.97 -4.48
N THR A 244 29.52 -4.12 -3.50
CA THR A 244 30.72 -3.27 -3.52
C THR A 244 32.00 -4.09 -3.53
N ILE A 245 32.12 -5.11 -2.66
CA ILE A 245 33.29 -5.99 -2.62
C ILE A 245 33.45 -6.73 -3.95
N ALA A 246 32.38 -7.37 -4.41
CA ALA A 246 32.43 -8.20 -5.60
C ALA A 246 32.68 -7.39 -6.87
N GLY A 247 32.12 -6.18 -6.96
CA GLY A 247 32.42 -5.23 -8.03
C GLY A 247 33.87 -4.75 -7.97
N SER A 248 34.40 -4.43 -6.79
CA SER A 248 35.76 -3.88 -6.65
C SER A 248 36.89 -4.89 -6.87
N GLN A 249 36.67 -6.18 -6.58
CA GLN A 249 37.72 -7.20 -6.66
C GLN A 249 37.66 -8.08 -7.90
N TRP A 250 36.44 -8.37 -8.39
CA TRP A 250 36.22 -9.34 -9.45
C TRP A 250 35.56 -8.74 -10.69
N ASP A 251 35.33 -7.42 -10.72
CA ASP A 251 34.60 -6.71 -11.79
C ASP A 251 33.27 -7.40 -12.14
N LEU A 252 32.64 -8.04 -11.15
CA LEU A 252 31.41 -8.78 -11.36
C LEU A 252 30.25 -7.80 -11.59
N PRO A 253 29.50 -7.91 -12.69
CA PRO A 253 28.35 -7.05 -12.97
C PRO A 253 27.13 -7.48 -12.13
N LEU A 254 27.24 -7.35 -10.80
CA LEU A 254 26.18 -7.68 -9.84
C LEU A 254 25.26 -6.49 -9.55
N THR A 255 25.56 -5.33 -10.13
CA THR A 255 24.72 -4.13 -10.07
C THR A 255 23.49 -4.27 -10.97
N GLU A 256 23.56 -5.08 -12.03
CA GLU A 256 22.51 -5.21 -13.05
C GLU A 256 22.22 -6.66 -13.45
N GLY A 257 21.12 -6.87 -14.18
CA GLY A 257 20.79 -8.16 -14.79
C GLY A 257 20.36 -9.27 -13.82
N VAL A 258 20.57 -10.52 -14.23
CA VAL A 258 20.05 -11.71 -13.53
C VAL A 258 20.72 -11.92 -12.17
N GLY A 259 22.02 -11.62 -12.06
CA GLY A 259 22.77 -11.75 -10.80
C GLY A 259 22.22 -10.84 -9.70
N HIS A 260 21.91 -9.58 -10.07
CA HIS A 260 21.29 -8.61 -9.17
C HIS A 260 19.94 -9.11 -8.63
N ALA A 261 19.09 -9.64 -9.52
CA ALA A 261 17.78 -10.18 -9.16
C ALA A 261 17.90 -11.41 -8.26
N ALA A 262 18.80 -12.34 -8.57
CA ALA A 262 19.02 -13.56 -7.80
C ALA A 262 19.46 -13.25 -6.36
N VAL A 263 20.42 -12.35 -6.18
CA VAL A 263 20.86 -11.89 -4.84
C VAL A 263 19.69 -11.25 -4.08
N GLY A 264 18.88 -10.44 -4.77
CA GLY A 264 17.67 -9.85 -4.20
C GLY A 264 16.67 -10.89 -3.68
N PHE A 265 16.36 -11.90 -4.49
CA PHE A 265 15.44 -12.99 -4.11
C PHE A 265 15.96 -13.82 -2.94
N VAL A 266 17.24 -14.18 -2.94
CA VAL A 266 17.86 -14.95 -1.85
C VAL A 266 17.80 -14.18 -0.54
N LEU A 267 18.16 -12.89 -0.55
CA LEU A 267 18.09 -12.05 0.64
C LEU A 267 16.66 -11.81 1.11
N PHE A 268 15.70 -11.68 0.19
CA PHE A 268 14.28 -11.58 0.57
C PHE A 268 13.79 -12.86 1.24
N ALA A 269 14.12 -14.03 0.70
CA ALA A 269 13.80 -15.32 1.31
C ALA A 269 14.45 -15.46 2.70
N PHE A 270 15.71 -15.02 2.83
CA PHE A 270 16.41 -14.96 4.12
C PHE A 270 15.66 -14.06 5.12
N VAL A 271 15.25 -12.86 4.72
CA VAL A 271 14.46 -11.96 5.57
C VAL A 271 13.16 -12.64 6.03
N LEU A 272 12.43 -13.33 5.16
CA LEU A 272 11.22 -14.05 5.55
C LEU A 272 11.50 -15.14 6.59
N VAL A 273 12.59 -15.90 6.42
CA VAL A 273 13.03 -16.89 7.42
C VAL A 273 13.36 -16.20 8.76
N MET A 274 14.03 -15.05 8.74
CA MET A 274 14.34 -14.29 9.94
C MET A 274 13.09 -13.72 10.62
N VAL A 275 12.08 -13.29 9.85
CA VAL A 275 10.77 -12.87 10.39
C VAL A 275 10.09 -14.04 11.12
N LEU A 276 10.04 -15.22 10.49
CA LEU A 276 9.46 -16.42 11.10
C LEU A 276 10.23 -16.86 12.35
N SER A 277 11.56 -16.82 12.31
CA SER A 277 12.44 -17.12 13.45
C SER A 277 12.21 -16.13 14.59
N THR A 278 12.13 -14.84 14.28
CA THR A 278 11.86 -13.76 15.24
C THR A 278 10.50 -13.94 15.90
N ASP A 279 9.47 -14.32 15.15
CA ASP A 279 8.17 -14.60 15.73
C ASP A 279 8.20 -15.77 16.74
N ARG A 280 8.99 -16.82 16.45
CA ARG A 280 9.23 -17.93 17.40
C ARG A 280 10.02 -17.48 18.63
N LEU A 281 11.00 -16.61 18.47
CA LEU A 281 11.74 -16.02 19.58
C LEU A 281 10.83 -15.15 20.45
N LEU A 282 9.97 -14.31 19.85
CA LEU A 282 8.99 -13.50 20.58
C LEU A 282 8.00 -14.37 21.35
N LEU A 283 7.57 -15.50 20.79
CA LEU A 283 6.76 -16.50 21.50
C LEU A 283 7.47 -17.14 22.68
N PHE A 284 8.77 -17.38 22.54
CA PHE A 284 9.59 -17.96 23.60
C PHE A 284 9.80 -16.95 24.75
N LEU A 285 10.15 -15.71 24.43
CA LEU A 285 10.41 -14.65 25.41
C LEU A 285 9.15 -14.13 26.09
N VAL A 286 8.07 -14.02 25.33
CA VAL A 286 6.76 -13.60 25.83
C VAL A 286 5.77 -14.69 25.46
N PRO A 287 5.66 -15.75 26.29
CA PRO A 287 4.63 -16.76 26.13
C PRO A 287 3.25 -16.10 25.99
N ARG A 288 2.32 -16.77 25.31
CA ARG A 288 0.89 -16.39 25.19
C ARG A 288 0.16 -16.41 26.55
N SER A 289 0.76 -15.89 27.63
CA SER A 289 0.07 -15.75 28.89
C SER A 289 -1.00 -14.67 28.71
N GLU A 290 -2.24 -15.13 28.55
CA GLU A 290 -3.43 -14.29 28.72
C GLU A 290 -3.36 -13.49 30.03
N ALA A 291 -2.60 -13.98 31.02
CA ALA A 291 -2.35 -13.35 32.32
C ALA A 291 -1.74 -11.92 32.23
N ILE A 292 -0.74 -11.67 31.39
CA ILE A 292 -0.11 -10.32 31.30
C ILE A 292 -1.03 -9.33 30.60
N TRP A 293 -1.71 -9.75 29.53
CA TRP A 293 -2.70 -8.92 28.85
C TRP A 293 -3.93 -8.63 29.72
N GLN A 294 -4.45 -9.63 30.44
CA GLN A 294 -5.55 -9.45 31.38
C GLN A 294 -5.16 -8.56 32.56
N SER A 295 -3.92 -8.68 33.07
CA SER A 295 -3.39 -7.79 34.12
C SER A 295 -3.32 -6.34 33.64
N GLY A 296 -2.69 -6.09 32.47
CA GLY A 296 -2.59 -4.74 31.90
C GLY A 296 -3.95 -4.16 31.51
N TRP A 297 -4.85 -4.97 30.92
CA TRP A 297 -6.20 -4.55 30.58
C TRP A 297 -7.05 -4.29 31.82
N SER A 298 -6.89 -5.05 32.91
CA SER A 298 -7.62 -4.82 34.16
C SER A 298 -7.24 -3.49 34.82
N GLN A 299 -5.99 -3.06 34.67
CA GLN A 299 -5.52 -1.76 35.14
C GLN A 299 -6.00 -0.63 34.22
N ALA A 300 -5.89 -0.80 32.91
CA ALA A 300 -6.41 0.17 31.93
C ALA A 300 -7.94 0.32 32.03
N ARG A 301 -8.67 -0.77 32.32
CA ARG A 301 -10.12 -0.78 32.54
C ARG A 301 -10.53 0.12 33.70
N ARG A 302 -9.67 0.35 34.69
CA ARG A 302 -9.94 1.29 35.80
C ARG A 302 -9.88 2.77 35.37
N LEU A 303 -9.27 3.07 34.21
CA LEU A 303 -9.18 4.41 33.65
C LEU A 303 -10.37 4.77 32.75
N PHE A 304 -11.19 3.80 32.38
CA PHE A 304 -12.37 4.01 31.53
C PHE A 304 -13.66 3.97 32.38
N PRO A 305 -14.59 4.93 32.19
CA PRO A 305 -15.89 4.90 32.85
C PRO A 305 -16.66 3.60 32.53
N GLU A 306 -17.34 3.05 33.53
CA GLU A 306 -18.16 1.81 33.45
C GLU A 306 -19.11 1.79 32.24
N PHE A 307 -19.73 2.93 31.89
CA PHE A 307 -20.66 3.01 30.76
C PHE A 307 -19.99 2.80 29.38
N VAL A 308 -18.70 3.15 29.23
CA VAL A 308 -17.94 2.95 27.99
C VAL A 308 -17.61 1.46 27.84
N LEU A 309 -17.18 0.83 28.93
CA LEU A 309 -16.84 -0.58 28.99
C LEU A 309 -18.07 -1.46 28.76
N ARG A 310 -19.22 -1.09 29.32
CA ARG A 310 -20.49 -1.82 29.15
C ARG A 310 -21.00 -1.80 27.69
N ARG A 311 -20.65 -0.78 26.91
CA ARG A 311 -20.94 -0.72 25.46
C ARG A 311 -19.94 -1.49 24.60
N LEU A 312 -18.74 -1.75 25.10
CA LEU A 312 -17.67 -2.45 24.38
C LEU A 312 -17.59 -3.95 24.73
N ALA A 313 -18.05 -4.33 25.92
CA ALA A 313 -18.10 -5.71 26.39
C ALA A 313 -19.05 -6.54 25.49
N PRO A 314 -18.64 -7.73 25.04
CA PRO A 314 -19.56 -8.67 24.43
C PRO A 314 -20.62 -9.02 25.47
N THR A 315 -21.90 -8.89 25.14
CA THR A 315 -23.00 -9.39 25.96
C THR A 315 -22.82 -10.90 26.14
N SER A 316 -22.26 -11.31 27.28
CA SER A 316 -22.05 -12.71 27.65
C SER A 316 -23.20 -13.29 28.47
N ASP A 317 -24.35 -12.62 28.51
CA ASP A 317 -25.54 -13.16 29.17
C ASP A 317 -26.38 -13.93 28.15
N ALA A 318 -25.91 -15.14 27.87
CA ALA A 318 -26.77 -16.21 27.35
C ALA A 318 -27.25 -17.04 28.55
N SER A 319 -28.13 -16.47 29.38
CA SER A 319 -29.09 -17.30 30.12
C SER A 319 -30.18 -17.69 29.13
N VAL A 320 -30.17 -18.96 28.75
CA VAL A 320 -31.17 -19.60 27.89
C VAL A 320 -32.54 -19.47 28.56
N THR A 321 -33.38 -18.60 28.01
CA THR A 321 -34.83 -18.70 28.12
C THR A 321 -35.40 -18.81 26.72
N THR A 322 -36.00 -19.96 26.46
CA THR A 322 -36.78 -20.31 25.28
C THR A 322 -37.90 -19.31 25.03
N GLU A 323 -37.87 -18.63 23.87
CA GLU A 323 -39.00 -18.16 23.02
C GLU A 323 -38.57 -16.97 22.12
N PRO A 324 -39.33 -16.63 21.05
CA PRO A 324 -39.91 -17.44 19.99
C PRO A 324 -39.02 -17.36 18.73
N SER A 325 -39.42 -18.00 17.63
CA SER A 325 -38.78 -17.91 16.31
C SER A 325 -38.59 -16.45 15.87
N ARG A 326 -37.41 -15.88 16.15
CA ARG A 326 -37.03 -14.56 15.64
C ARG A 326 -37.09 -14.63 14.11
N PRO A 327 -37.82 -13.73 13.44
CA PRO A 327 -37.91 -13.77 12.00
C PRO A 327 -36.50 -13.72 11.44
N VAL A 328 -36.19 -14.60 10.50
CA VAL A 328 -34.96 -14.54 9.71
C VAL A 328 -35.04 -13.26 8.90
N VAL A 329 -34.63 -12.15 9.50
CA VAL A 329 -34.66 -10.84 8.89
C VAL A 329 -33.68 -10.89 7.72
N ARG A 330 -34.20 -10.95 6.50
CA ARG A 330 -33.40 -10.93 5.26
C ARG A 330 -32.72 -9.56 5.18
N PRO A 331 -31.37 -9.46 5.27
CA PRO A 331 -30.66 -8.18 5.22
C PRO A 331 -31.01 -7.36 3.97
N ALA A 332 -31.36 -8.04 2.89
CA ALA A 332 -31.67 -7.46 1.58
C ALA A 332 -33.02 -6.75 1.46
N ALA A 333 -34.00 -7.00 2.35
CA ALA A 333 -35.28 -6.30 2.31
C ALA A 333 -35.12 -4.80 2.62
N TYR A 334 -34.09 -4.42 3.37
CA TYR A 334 -33.80 -3.02 3.71
C TYR A 334 -33.03 -2.24 2.63
N LEU A 335 -32.43 -2.91 1.64
CA LEU A 335 -31.54 -2.28 0.66
C LEU A 335 -32.25 -1.74 -0.59
N LEU A 336 -33.57 -1.90 -0.73
CA LEU A 336 -34.33 -1.42 -1.89
C LEU A 336 -35.47 -0.47 -1.53
N GLY A 337 -36.02 -0.57 -0.31
CA GLY A 337 -37.15 0.27 0.13
C GLY A 337 -36.74 1.59 0.80
N SER A 338 -35.46 1.97 0.79
CA SER A 338 -34.99 3.16 1.50
C SER A 338 -34.72 4.32 0.53
N PRO A 339 -35.03 5.57 0.88
CA PRO A 339 -34.70 6.72 0.02
C PRO A 339 -33.20 6.82 -0.26
N ILE A 340 -32.35 6.40 0.70
CA ILE A 340 -30.89 6.43 0.54
C ILE A 340 -30.42 5.52 -0.59
N THR A 341 -31.08 4.39 -0.86
CA THR A 341 -30.65 3.46 -1.92
C THR A 341 -30.94 4.00 -3.31
N TRP A 342 -32.02 4.77 -3.48
CA TRP A 342 -32.30 5.49 -4.72
C TRP A 342 -31.34 6.65 -4.94
N ILE A 343 -31.01 7.40 -3.88
CA ILE A 343 -29.97 8.43 -3.93
C ILE A 343 -28.64 7.81 -4.35
N SER A 344 -28.22 6.69 -3.73
CA SER A 344 -27.01 5.96 -4.12
C SER A 344 -27.02 5.57 -5.58
N LEU A 345 -28.13 5.04 -6.09
CA LEU A 345 -28.26 4.60 -7.47
C LEU A 345 -28.09 5.80 -8.43
N ALA A 346 -28.85 6.87 -8.21
CA ALA A 346 -28.80 8.08 -9.03
C ALA A 346 -27.41 8.73 -9.02
N SER A 347 -26.80 8.89 -7.84
CA SER A 347 -25.46 9.46 -7.69
C SER A 347 -24.41 8.63 -8.42
N LEU A 348 -24.42 7.31 -8.25
CA LEU A 348 -23.45 6.43 -8.90
C LEU A 348 -23.63 6.39 -10.42
N THR A 349 -24.88 6.34 -10.91
CA THR A 349 -25.15 6.44 -12.34
C THR A 349 -24.64 7.77 -12.92
N GLY A 350 -24.86 8.88 -12.21
CA GLY A 350 -24.33 10.19 -12.60
C GLY A 350 -22.81 10.22 -12.71
N LEU A 351 -22.09 9.63 -11.74
CA LEU A 351 -20.63 9.53 -11.77
C LEU A 351 -20.11 8.66 -12.92
N VAL A 352 -20.77 7.53 -13.19
CA VAL A 352 -20.42 6.66 -14.32
C VAL A 352 -20.60 7.40 -15.66
N LEU A 353 -21.69 8.15 -15.81
CA LEU A 353 -21.95 8.95 -17.01
C LEU A 353 -20.93 10.08 -17.18
N LEU A 354 -20.56 10.76 -16.09
CA LEU A 354 -19.53 11.80 -16.09
C LEU A 354 -18.19 11.26 -16.57
N GLN A 355 -17.71 10.16 -15.98
CA GLN A 355 -16.46 9.52 -16.41
C GLN A 355 -16.49 9.02 -17.85
N ALA A 356 -17.63 8.48 -18.29
CA ALA A 356 -17.80 8.06 -19.68
C ALA A 356 -17.70 9.25 -20.64
N SER A 357 -18.25 10.41 -20.26
CA SER A 357 -18.16 11.63 -21.05
C SER A 357 -16.73 12.16 -21.13
N ASP A 358 -15.99 12.18 -20.03
CA ASP A 358 -14.58 12.59 -20.00
C ASP A 358 -13.71 11.68 -20.86
N PHE A 359 -13.94 10.36 -20.80
CA PHE A 359 -13.22 9.40 -21.64
C PHE A 359 -13.46 9.62 -23.14
N LEU A 360 -14.71 9.93 -23.52
CA LEU A 360 -15.06 10.23 -24.91
C LEU A 360 -14.43 11.55 -25.40
N LEU A 361 -14.43 12.58 -24.54
CA LEU A 361 -13.83 13.88 -24.83
C LEU A 361 -12.29 13.83 -24.85
N ALA A 362 -11.64 13.12 -23.92
CA ALA A 362 -10.19 12.96 -23.88
C ALA A 362 -9.64 12.29 -25.14
N ARG A 363 -10.38 11.34 -25.73
CA ARG A 363 -10.02 10.72 -27.03
C ARG A 363 -10.02 11.71 -28.20
N SER A 364 -10.74 12.82 -28.07
CA SER A 364 -10.87 13.83 -29.13
C SER A 364 -9.79 14.91 -29.09
N ALA A 365 -9.03 15.01 -27.99
CA ALA A 365 -7.99 16.02 -27.79
C ALA A 365 -6.67 15.37 -27.35
N ALA A 366 -6.01 14.65 -28.27
CA ALA A 366 -4.62 14.30 -28.06
C ALA A 366 -3.80 15.60 -28.09
N LEU A 367 -3.33 16.05 -26.93
CA LEU A 367 -2.30 17.09 -26.86
C LEU A 367 -1.08 16.61 -27.66
N PRO A 368 -0.46 17.48 -28.49
CA PRO A 368 0.74 17.11 -29.24
C PRO A 368 1.84 16.61 -28.30
N PRO A 369 2.67 15.64 -28.72
CA PRO A 369 3.77 15.16 -27.90
C PRO A 369 4.69 16.32 -27.49
N ASP A 370 4.97 16.40 -26.19
CA ASP A 370 5.76 17.45 -25.55
C ASP A 370 7.05 17.80 -26.33
N LEU A 371 7.35 19.09 -26.45
CA LEU A 371 8.64 19.63 -26.93
C LEU A 371 9.85 18.92 -26.30
N LEU A 372 9.72 18.43 -25.06
CA LEU A 372 10.76 17.72 -24.31
C LEU A 372 10.96 16.26 -24.72
N ALA A 373 9.96 15.62 -25.33
CA ALA A 373 10.06 14.27 -25.89
C ALA A 373 10.56 14.29 -27.35
N SER A 374 10.62 15.47 -27.97
CA SER A 374 11.15 15.61 -29.33
C SER A 374 12.64 15.25 -29.39
N SER A 375 13.00 14.47 -30.41
CA SER A 375 14.39 14.17 -30.77
C SER A 375 15.13 15.39 -31.36
N ASP A 376 14.43 16.53 -31.49
CA ASP A 376 15.01 17.73 -32.04
C ASP A 376 16.08 18.27 -31.06
N SER A 377 17.31 18.34 -31.55
CA SER A 377 18.50 18.62 -30.72
C SER A 377 18.70 20.12 -30.48
N GLN A 378 17.93 20.97 -31.16
CA GLN A 378 18.09 22.43 -31.20
C GLN A 378 16.88 23.19 -30.66
N LEU A 379 16.35 22.78 -29.51
CA LEU A 379 15.38 23.60 -28.77
C LEU A 379 16.01 24.94 -28.30
N LEU A 380 17.33 24.96 -28.08
CA LEU A 380 18.10 26.15 -27.76
C LEU A 380 19.25 26.34 -28.77
N PRO A 381 19.65 27.60 -29.06
CA PRO A 381 20.68 27.90 -30.05
C PRO A 381 22.07 27.44 -29.59
N ALA A 382 22.92 27.02 -30.54
CA ALA A 382 24.29 26.58 -30.27
C ALA A 382 25.21 27.70 -29.75
N GLU A 383 24.95 28.94 -30.18
CA GLU A 383 25.60 30.13 -29.67
C GLU A 383 24.58 31.22 -29.34
N TRP A 384 24.75 31.89 -28.21
CA TRP A 384 23.91 33.02 -27.82
C TRP A 384 24.74 34.05 -27.05
N ASN A 385 24.90 35.25 -27.61
CA ASN A 385 25.57 36.39 -26.94
C ASN A 385 26.96 36.05 -26.32
N GLY A 386 27.78 35.31 -27.08
CA GLY A 386 29.12 34.86 -26.66
C GLY A 386 29.13 33.61 -25.77
N TRP A 387 27.98 33.04 -25.43
CA TRP A 387 27.88 31.74 -24.78
C TRP A 387 27.86 30.63 -25.82
N ARG A 388 28.71 29.62 -25.63
CA ARG A 388 28.76 28.42 -26.48
C ARG A 388 28.18 27.23 -25.76
N LEU A 389 27.26 26.52 -26.41
CA LEU A 389 26.74 25.26 -25.91
C LEU A 389 27.86 24.21 -25.94
N THR A 390 28.17 23.62 -24.79
CA THR A 390 29.20 22.57 -24.68
C THR A 390 28.61 21.19 -24.44
N ASN A 391 27.46 21.10 -23.78
CA ASN A 391 26.79 19.84 -23.51
C ASN A 391 25.27 20.01 -23.53
N SER A 392 24.58 18.98 -24.01
CA SER A 392 23.11 18.87 -24.02
C SER A 392 22.77 17.44 -23.61
N GLU A 393 22.07 17.30 -22.51
CA GLU A 393 21.73 16.00 -21.94
C GLU A 393 20.23 15.90 -21.73
N GLN A 394 19.68 14.73 -22.03
CA GLN A 394 18.31 14.37 -21.72
C GLN A 394 18.34 13.33 -20.61
N ILE A 395 17.81 13.71 -19.46
CA ILE A 395 17.69 12.84 -18.31
C ILE A 395 16.26 12.30 -18.29
N GLN A 396 16.14 11.00 -18.57
CA GLN A 396 14.88 10.28 -18.40
C GLN A 396 14.91 9.57 -17.04
N ARG A 397 14.04 10.00 -16.14
CA ARG A 397 13.88 9.45 -14.81
C ARG A 397 12.70 8.49 -14.78
N LYS A 398 12.63 7.65 -13.73
CA LYS A 398 11.47 6.78 -13.48
C LYS A 398 10.19 7.60 -13.32
N ALA A 399 9.04 6.96 -13.62
CA ALA A 399 7.74 7.62 -13.69
C ALA A 399 7.28 8.35 -12.41
N ASN A 400 7.89 8.01 -11.28
CA ASN A 400 7.57 8.47 -9.94
C ASN A 400 8.66 9.38 -9.33
N ASN A 401 9.61 9.87 -10.13
CA ASN A 401 10.67 10.74 -9.63
C ASN A 401 10.13 12.13 -9.25
N VAL A 402 10.55 12.64 -8.09
CA VAL A 402 10.10 13.93 -7.53
C VAL A 402 10.49 15.14 -8.40
N ASN A 403 11.46 14.98 -9.29
CA ASN A 403 11.92 16.02 -10.21
C ASN A 403 11.34 15.85 -11.63
N GLY A 404 10.24 15.10 -11.77
CA GLY A 404 9.63 14.80 -13.08
C GLY A 404 10.32 13.67 -13.84
N MET A 405 9.60 13.10 -14.81
CA MET A 405 10.08 11.96 -15.63
C MET A 405 11.11 12.35 -16.68
N LEU A 406 11.04 13.58 -17.17
CA LEU A 406 11.85 14.07 -18.27
C LEU A 406 12.44 15.40 -17.86
N SER A 407 13.74 15.52 -17.99
CA SER A 407 14.47 16.77 -17.80
C SER A 407 15.48 16.90 -18.90
N ARG A 408 15.62 18.11 -19.43
CA ARG A 408 16.62 18.40 -20.45
C ARG A 408 17.49 19.54 -19.96
N THR A 409 18.79 19.32 -19.99
CA THR A 409 19.78 20.24 -19.46
C THR A 409 20.76 20.64 -20.55
N TRP A 410 20.99 21.95 -20.67
CA TRP A 410 21.95 22.53 -21.60
C TRP A 410 23.03 23.27 -20.81
N THR A 411 24.29 22.97 -21.08
CA THR A 411 25.44 23.62 -20.44
C THR A 411 26.09 24.58 -21.43
N TYR A 412 26.15 25.85 -21.04
CA TYR A 412 26.78 26.92 -21.80
C TYR A 412 28.03 27.43 -21.08
N VAL A 413 29.06 27.75 -21.86
CA VAL A 413 30.32 28.31 -21.34
C VAL A 413 30.64 29.63 -22.04
N ARG A 414 31.12 30.61 -21.25
CA ARG A 414 31.68 31.88 -21.73
C ARG A 414 32.91 32.25 -20.91
N GLY A 415 34.10 31.98 -21.46
CA GLY A 415 35.35 32.16 -20.72
C GLY A 415 35.40 31.23 -19.49
N PRO A 416 35.60 31.75 -18.27
CA PRO A 416 35.60 30.94 -17.05
C PRO A 416 34.20 30.65 -16.49
N LEU A 417 33.13 31.22 -17.07
CA LEU A 417 31.77 31.09 -16.55
C LEU A 417 31.05 29.92 -17.22
N SER A 418 30.38 29.09 -16.41
CA SER A 418 29.49 28.01 -16.87
C SER A 418 28.07 28.24 -16.36
N VAL A 419 27.07 28.08 -17.22
CA VAL A 419 25.65 28.15 -16.87
C VAL A 419 24.96 26.88 -17.32
N VAL A 420 24.13 26.31 -16.45
CA VAL A 420 23.26 25.17 -16.78
C VAL A 420 21.83 25.69 -16.85
N VAL A 421 21.18 25.47 -17.97
CA VAL A 421 19.74 25.73 -18.16
C VAL A 421 19.04 24.37 -18.13
N SER A 422 18.06 24.21 -17.24
CA SER A 422 17.22 23.01 -17.20
C SER A 422 15.79 23.36 -17.59
N ILE A 423 15.17 22.49 -18.39
CA ILE A 423 13.72 22.49 -18.57
C ILE A 423 13.25 21.11 -18.13
N ASP A 424 12.46 21.11 -17.07
CA ASP A 424 11.84 19.92 -16.51
C ASP A 424 10.43 19.76 -17.06
N GLY A 425 10.11 18.55 -17.50
CA GLY A 425 8.82 18.24 -18.10
C GLY A 425 7.68 18.21 -17.10
N PRO A 426 6.46 18.53 -17.54
CA PRO A 426 5.30 18.46 -16.67
C PRO A 426 5.10 17.04 -16.17
N PHE A 427 4.61 16.91 -14.94
CA PHE A 427 4.05 15.65 -14.49
C PHE A 427 2.80 15.34 -15.30
N VAL A 428 2.77 14.18 -15.95
CA VAL A 428 1.59 13.75 -16.71
C VAL A 428 0.54 13.21 -15.72
N GLY A 429 -0.53 13.97 -15.53
CA GLY A 429 -1.65 13.65 -14.62
C GLY A 429 -1.40 14.02 -13.15
N TRP A 430 -2.26 13.51 -12.25
CA TRP A 430 -2.18 13.82 -10.82
C TRP A 430 -0.90 13.26 -10.18
N HIS A 431 -0.13 14.12 -9.53
CA HIS A 431 1.12 13.84 -8.84
C HIS A 431 1.05 14.41 -7.42
N ASN A 432 1.58 13.66 -6.44
CA ASN A 432 1.76 14.17 -5.08
C ASN A 432 2.99 15.10 -5.11
N LEU A 433 2.79 16.41 -5.06
CA LEU A 433 3.84 17.34 -4.63
C LEU A 433 4.01 17.28 -3.12
#